data_AF-A0A4Y7RAB0-F1
#
_entry.id   AF-A0A4Y7RAB0-F1
#
_cell.length_a   1.000
_cell.length_b   1.000
_cell.length_c   1.000
_cell.angle_alpha   90.00
_cell.angle_beta   90.00
_cell.angle_gamma   90.00
#
_symmetry.space_group_name_H-M   'P 1'
#
loop_
_entity.id
_entity.type
_entity.pdbx_description
1 polymer ?
#
loop_
_entity_poly.entity_id
_entity_poly.type
_entity_poly.pdbx_seq_one_letter_code
_entity_poly.pdbx_strand_id
1 'polypeptide(L)'
;MTSTIMVGYDMLNLLLKWQVRNMRRVNLEKIRGLRKQKNLTQRQIAQKIGYKTGIGYHYLETGRCKITAEQLDVIASVLGVTTEELYEQNTTKLVGPPANYLTTE
;
A
#
# COMPACT_ATOMS: atom_id res chain seq x y z
N MET A 1 43.03 -22.07 0.03
CA MET A 1 42.10 -22.20 -1.11
C MET A 1 40.72 -21.84 -0.59
N THR A 2 40.24 -20.68 -1.04
CA THR A 2 38.93 -20.03 -0.77
C THR A 2 38.44 -20.02 0.68
N SER A 3 38.85 -18.98 1.41
CA SER A 3 38.03 -18.36 2.47
C SER A 3 36.66 -18.03 1.89
N THR A 4 35.72 -18.97 1.94
CA THR A 4 34.40 -18.78 1.34
C THR A 4 33.55 -17.97 2.31
N ILE A 5 33.28 -16.75 1.87
CA ILE A 5 32.48 -15.70 2.47
C ILE A 5 31.03 -16.18 2.68
N MET A 6 30.80 -17.06 3.66
CA MET A 6 29.49 -17.69 3.95
C MET A 6 28.94 -17.29 5.33
N VAL A 7 29.33 -16.12 5.87
CA VAL A 7 28.74 -15.57 7.11
C VAL A 7 28.36 -14.07 6.97
N GLY A 8 28.88 -13.36 5.97
CA GLY A 8 28.58 -11.93 5.78
C GLY A 8 27.35 -11.62 4.92
N TYR A 9 27.11 -12.40 3.86
CA TYR A 9 26.01 -12.13 2.93
C TYR A 9 24.62 -12.46 3.51
N ASP A 10 24.55 -13.34 4.51
CA ASP A 10 23.27 -13.79 5.09
C ASP A 10 22.66 -12.71 6.01
N MET A 11 23.50 -12.02 6.81
CA MET A 11 23.05 -10.92 7.67
C MET A 11 22.59 -9.70 6.85
N LEU A 12 23.29 -9.39 5.76
CA LEU A 12 22.91 -8.31 4.85
C LEU A 12 21.60 -8.64 4.10
N ASN A 13 21.42 -9.89 3.65
CA ASN A 13 20.17 -10.36 3.02
C ASN A 13 18.99 -10.39 4.01
N LEU A 14 19.22 -10.77 5.26
CA LEU A 14 18.23 -10.70 6.35
C LEU A 14 17.81 -9.26 6.61
N LEU A 15 18.77 -8.32 6.77
CA LEU A 15 18.51 -6.90 6.95
C LEU A 15 17.76 -6.28 5.75
N LEU A 16 18.14 -6.65 4.52
CA LEU A 16 17.43 -6.22 3.30
C LEU A 16 15.98 -6.74 3.29
N LYS A 17 15.75 -7.99 3.71
CA LYS A 17 14.42 -8.62 3.81
C LYS A 17 13.52 -7.95 4.86
N TRP A 18 14.11 -7.45 5.95
CA TRP A 18 13.41 -6.62 6.94
C TRP A 18 13.08 -5.22 6.40
N GLN A 19 14.01 -4.60 5.68
CA GLN A 19 13.85 -3.24 5.16
C GLN A 19 12.80 -3.14 4.04
N VAL A 20 12.56 -4.22 3.29
CA VAL A 20 11.81 -4.17 2.02
C VAL A 20 10.31 -4.49 2.14
N ARG A 21 9.78 -4.95 3.28
CA ARG A 21 8.34 -5.26 3.36
C ARG A 21 7.50 -4.16 4.02
N ASN A 22 7.63 -2.94 3.51
CA ASN A 22 6.67 -1.86 3.76
C ASN A 22 5.47 -1.99 2.80
N MET A 23 4.63 -3.01 2.98
CA MET A 23 3.37 -3.11 2.22
C MET A 23 2.40 -2.03 2.70
N ARG A 24 2.40 -0.87 2.04
CA ARG A 24 1.40 0.18 2.28
C ARG A 24 0.02 -0.34 1.87
N ARG A 25 -0.97 -0.23 2.77
CA ARG A 25 -2.36 -0.63 2.53
C ARG A 25 -3.18 0.59 2.15
N VAL A 26 -4.14 0.44 1.24
CA VAL A 26 -5.03 1.54 0.83
C VAL A 26 -6.17 1.67 1.83
N ASN A 27 -6.46 2.91 2.25
CA ASN A 27 -7.54 3.21 3.18
C ASN A 27 -8.88 3.38 2.42
N LEU A 28 -9.64 2.29 2.34
CA LEU A 28 -10.91 2.24 1.61
C LEU A 28 -12.01 3.11 2.22
N GLU A 29 -12.06 3.19 3.56
CA GLU A 29 -13.04 4.04 4.25
C GLU A 29 -12.77 5.53 4.00
N LYS A 30 -11.50 5.94 3.91
CA LYS A 30 -11.14 7.31 3.51
C LYS A 30 -11.60 7.62 2.10
N ILE A 31 -11.37 6.72 1.14
CA ILE A 31 -11.85 6.87 -0.25
C ILE A 31 -13.37 7.05 -0.28
N ARG A 32 -14.11 6.19 0.45
CA ARG A 32 -15.57 6.29 0.58
C ARG A 32 -16.01 7.62 1.18
N GLY A 33 -15.34 8.07 2.24
CA GLY A 33 -15.63 9.34 2.92
C GLY A 33 -15.45 10.54 2.00
N LEU A 34 -14.30 10.64 1.34
CA LEU A 34 -13.99 11.71 0.38
C LEU A 34 -14.98 11.73 -0.78
N ARG A 35 -15.33 10.55 -1.31
CA ARG A 35 -16.35 10.43 -2.37
C ARG A 35 -17.68 11.04 -1.93
N LYS A 36 -18.15 10.70 -0.73
CA LYS A 36 -19.41 11.23 -0.18
C LYS A 36 -19.33 12.73 0.08
N GLN A 37 -18.21 13.23 0.62
CA GLN A 37 -17.98 14.66 0.84
C GLN A 37 -18.07 15.47 -0.46
N LYS A 38 -17.62 14.89 -1.58
CA LYS A 38 -17.71 15.49 -2.91
C LYS A 38 -19.03 15.25 -3.64
N ASN A 39 -20.02 14.62 -2.98
CA ASN A 39 -21.31 14.25 -3.58
C ASN A 39 -21.16 13.41 -4.87
N LEU A 40 -20.12 12.57 -4.94
CA LEU A 40 -19.85 11.71 -6.08
C LEU A 40 -20.51 10.33 -5.89
N THR A 41 -21.17 9.86 -6.94
CA THR A 41 -21.71 8.50 -7.01
C THR A 41 -20.61 7.49 -7.38
N GLN A 42 -20.80 6.23 -6.98
CA GLN A 42 -19.90 5.15 -7.37
C GLN A 42 -19.81 4.98 -8.91
N ARG A 43 -20.91 5.23 -9.62
CA ARG A 43 -20.95 5.20 -11.09
C ARG A 43 -20.08 6.30 -11.72
N GLN A 44 -20.08 7.51 -11.17
CA GLN A 44 -19.25 8.61 -11.69
C GLN A 44 -17.76 8.28 -11.58
N ILE A 45 -17.32 7.74 -10.45
CA ILE A 45 -15.90 7.35 -10.30
C ILE A 45 -15.57 6.14 -11.19
N ALA A 46 -16.47 5.15 -11.26
CA ALA A 46 -16.31 4.00 -12.16
C ALA A 46 -16.07 4.43 -13.61
N GLN A 47 -16.85 5.39 -14.11
CA GLN A 47 -16.70 5.93 -15.46
C GLN A 47 -15.33 6.60 -15.68
N LYS A 48 -14.81 7.32 -14.67
CA LYS A 48 -13.49 7.95 -14.76
C LYS A 48 -12.34 6.95 -14.84
N ILE A 49 -12.51 5.79 -14.21
CA ILE A 49 -11.54 4.68 -14.25
C ILE A 49 -11.72 3.79 -15.51
N GLY A 50 -12.73 4.07 -16.33
CA GLY A 50 -13.01 3.31 -17.57
C GLY A 50 -13.95 2.11 -17.39
N TYR A 51 -14.62 1.99 -16.25
CA TYR A 51 -15.63 0.95 -16.02
C TYR A 51 -17.00 1.35 -16.59
N LYS A 52 -17.69 0.35 -17.17
CA LYS A 52 -19.03 0.51 -17.75
C LYS A 52 -20.13 0.67 -16.69
N THR A 53 -19.96 0.07 -15.51
CA THR A 53 -20.97 0.04 -14.44
C THR A 53 -20.37 0.41 -13.09
N GLY A 54 -21.21 0.86 -12.14
CA GLY A 54 -20.78 1.19 -10.78
C GLY A 54 -20.37 -0.03 -9.92
N ILE A 55 -20.73 -1.25 -10.35
CA ILE A 55 -20.46 -2.49 -9.61
C ILE A 55 -18.95 -2.74 -9.47
N GLY A 56 -18.18 -2.52 -10.54
CA GLY A 56 -16.73 -2.68 -10.50
C GLY A 56 -16.09 -1.79 -9.45
N TYR A 57 -16.50 -0.53 -9.38
CA TYR A 57 -16.01 0.39 -8.36
C TYR A 57 -16.50 0.04 -6.95
N HIS A 58 -17.73 -0.47 -6.81
CA HIS A 58 -18.22 -0.97 -5.53
C HIS A 58 -17.32 -2.08 -4.95
N TYR A 59 -16.81 -2.99 -5.79
CA TYR A 59 -15.88 -4.03 -5.34
C TYR A 59 -14.52 -3.49 -4.91
N LEU A 60 -14.04 -2.41 -5.53
CA LEU A 60 -12.85 -1.71 -5.08
C LEU A 60 -13.06 -1.08 -3.70
N GLU A 61 -14.16 -0.32 -3.53
CA GLU A 61 -14.46 0.40 -2.28
C GLU A 61 -14.80 -0.54 -1.11
N THR A 62 -15.27 -1.76 -1.39
CA THR A 62 -15.53 -2.79 -0.37
C THR A 62 -14.36 -3.74 -0.15
N GLY A 63 -13.26 -3.59 -0.89
CA GLY A 63 -12.08 -4.44 -0.75
C GLY A 63 -12.23 -5.85 -1.33
N ARG A 64 -13.31 -6.11 -2.08
CA ARG A 64 -13.49 -7.38 -2.81
C ARG A 64 -12.53 -7.51 -3.99
N CYS A 65 -12.10 -6.39 -4.56
CA CYS A 65 -11.08 -6.32 -5.60
C CYS A 65 -9.93 -5.40 -5.16
N LYS A 66 -8.71 -5.77 -5.54
CA LYS A 66 -7.53 -4.91 -5.31
C LYS A 66 -7.57 -3.71 -6.25
N ILE A 67 -7.25 -2.54 -5.71
CA ILE A 67 -7.03 -1.33 -6.50
C ILE A 67 -5.61 -1.38 -7.05
N THR A 68 -5.47 -1.25 -8.37
CA THR A 68 -4.16 -1.12 -9.03
C THR A 68 -3.60 0.30 -8.87
N ALA A 69 -2.30 0.49 -9.09
CA ALA A 69 -1.68 1.82 -8.98
C ALA A 69 -2.34 2.86 -9.92
N GLU A 70 -2.53 2.50 -11.19
CA GLU A 70 -3.18 3.37 -12.19
C GLU A 70 -4.60 3.78 -11.77
N GLN A 71 -5.37 2.85 -11.23
CA GLN A 71 -6.72 3.16 -10.73
C GLN A 71 -6.67 4.07 -9.51
N LEU A 72 -5.69 3.89 -8.63
CA LEU A 72 -5.52 4.72 -7.44
C LEU A 72 -5.17 6.15 -7.84
N ASP A 73 -4.30 6.35 -8.85
CA ASP A 73 -3.94 7.67 -9.38
C ASP A 73 -5.17 8.41 -9.92
N VAL A 74 -6.01 7.72 -10.68
CA VAL A 74 -7.26 8.28 -11.21
C VAL A 74 -8.23 8.62 -10.08
N ILE A 75 -8.37 7.72 -9.08
CA ILE A 75 -9.23 7.96 -7.91
C ILE A 75 -8.74 9.19 -7.14
N ALA A 76 -7.43 9.30 -6.88
CA ALA A 76 -6.83 10.42 -6.18
C ALA A 76 -7.09 11.74 -6.93
N SER A 77 -6.90 11.74 -8.25
CA SER A 77 -7.17 12.88 -9.12
C SER A 77 -8.65 13.32 -9.07
N VAL A 78 -9.59 12.38 -9.16
CA VAL A 78 -11.03 12.67 -9.07
C VAL A 78 -11.42 13.18 -7.68
N LEU A 79 -10.81 12.64 -6.64
CA LEU A 79 -11.01 13.07 -5.26
C LEU A 79 -10.21 14.33 -4.91
N GLY A 80 -9.34 14.82 -5.78
CA GLY A 80 -8.53 16.03 -5.57
C GLY A 80 -7.57 15.91 -4.38
N VAL A 81 -6.99 14.73 -4.17
CA VAL A 81 -5.99 14.44 -3.14
C VAL A 81 -4.79 13.75 -3.77
N THR A 82 -3.69 13.64 -3.04
CA THR A 82 -2.54 12.84 -3.49
C THR A 82 -2.77 11.34 -3.25
N THR A 83 -2.11 10.47 -4.03
CA THR A 83 -2.09 9.02 -3.79
C THR A 83 -1.63 8.67 -2.39
N GLU A 84 -0.60 9.36 -1.90
CA GLU A 84 -0.03 9.22 -0.57
C GLU A 84 -1.07 9.33 0.54
N GLU A 85 -2.03 10.26 0.38
CA GLU A 85 -3.09 10.47 1.33
C GLU A 85 -4.11 9.32 1.36
N LEU A 86 -4.24 8.55 0.29
CA LEU A 86 -5.17 7.42 0.20
C LEU A 86 -4.64 6.16 0.89
N TYR A 87 -3.36 6.11 1.24
CA TYR A 87 -2.80 5.00 2.00
C TYR A 87 -3.14 5.11 3.50
N GLU A 88 -3.22 3.96 4.15
CA GLU A 88 -3.20 3.86 5.61
C GLU A 88 -1.92 4.53 6.12
N GLN A 89 -2.10 5.50 7.00
CA GLN A 89 -1.02 6.10 7.77
C GLN A 89 -0.60 5.06 8.80
N ASN A 90 0.21 4.07 8.38
CA ASN A 90 0.89 3.21 9.32
C ASN A 90 1.82 4.11 10.13
N THR A 91 1.51 4.29 11.41
CA THR A 91 2.50 4.65 12.41
C THR A 91 3.45 3.46 12.48
N THR A 92 4.33 3.35 11.49
CA THR A 92 5.43 2.40 11.55
C THR A 92 6.25 2.83 12.75
N LYS A 93 5.95 2.26 13.93
CA LYS A 93 6.99 2.06 14.93
C LYS A 93 8.07 1.36 14.16
N LEU A 94 9.20 2.03 13.95
CA LEU A 94 10.38 1.41 13.40
C LEU A 94 10.72 0.27 14.35
N VAL A 95 10.19 -0.93 14.08
CA VAL A 95 10.58 -2.13 14.80
C VAL A 95 11.97 -2.41 14.27
N GLY A 96 12.96 -1.91 15.03
CA GLY A 96 14.35 -2.26 14.82
C GLY A 96 14.51 -3.79 14.84
N PRO A 97 15.62 -4.30 14.29
CA PRO A 97 15.90 -5.72 14.33
C PRO A 97 15.73 -6.26 15.76
N PRO A 98 15.07 -7.42 15.97
CA PRO A 98 14.86 -7.94 17.32
C PRO A 98 16.16 -8.06 18.10
N ALA A 99 16.15 -7.75 19.40
CA ALA A 99 17.35 -7.67 20.23
C ALA A 99 18.22 -8.94 20.25
N ASN A 100 17.63 -10.11 19.96
CA ASN A 100 18.30 -11.41 19.95
C ASN A 100 19.26 -11.66 18.77
N TYR A 101 19.46 -10.70 17.86
CA TYR A 101 20.40 -10.84 16.72
C TYR A 101 21.75 -10.13 16.94
N LEU A 102 21.93 -9.39 18.05
CA LEU A 102 23.16 -8.66 18.36
C LEU A 102 24.11 -9.44 19.29
N THR A 103 23.75 -10.65 19.70
CA THR A 103 24.56 -11.49 20.58
C THR A 103 25.01 -12.74 19.83
N THR A 104 26.12 -12.60 19.11
CA THR A 104 27.03 -13.72 18.85
C THR A 104 28.38 -13.27 19.37
N GLU A 105 28.70 -13.68 20.60
CA GLU A 105 30.09 -13.70 21.08
C GLU A 105 30.92 -14.64 20.21
#